data_AF-A0A923CVN0-F1
#
_entry.id   AF-A0A923CVN0-F1
#
_cell.length_a   1.000
_cell.length_b   1.000
_cell.length_c   1.000
_cell.angle_alpha   90.00
_cell.angle_beta   90.00
_cell.angle_gamma   90.00
#
_symmetry.space_group_name_H-M   'P 1'
#
loop_
_entity.id
_entity.type
_entity.pdbx_description
1 polymer ?
#
loop_
_entity_poly.entity_id
_entity_poly.type
_entity_poly.pdbx_seq_one_letter_code
_entity_poly.pdbx_strand_id
1 'polypeptide(L)'
;MKLEKLKEKYKNKDIIEIESLIEKTKINVESEREKLISLLFYLESTHRWRENPLYKNTIFPDYIKAKYNMTFNQYHAEKMAFIVFPKEVKKIGLGNTTRAIKNCGVYKAKETFKIIEKEKKPTNEKIIEIIKRHTPQKPIQIKPNISELKEKEERYIGIMKTDRQTIEDLETQIEKLKGTIIVLKARNKQLEQENENLKIIFNTPLNKMVKTQPATV
;
A
#
# COMPACT_ATOMS: atom_id res chain seq x y z
N MET A 1 -5.85 39.59 7.07
CA MET A 1 -5.84 40.39 8.33
C MET A 1 -4.90 41.57 8.12
N LYS A 2 -5.32 42.82 8.38
CA LYS A 2 -4.52 44.02 8.13
C LYS A 2 -3.44 44.22 9.21
N LEU A 3 -2.26 44.72 8.85
CA LEU A 3 -1.08 44.89 9.72
C LEU A 3 -1.38 45.70 10.99
N GLU A 4 -2.25 46.71 10.91
CA GLU A 4 -2.62 47.55 12.06
C GLU A 4 -3.31 46.75 13.18
N LYS A 5 -4.14 45.75 12.84
CA LYS A 5 -4.76 44.86 13.84
C LYS A 5 -3.75 43.94 14.53
N LEU A 6 -2.65 43.60 13.85
CA LEU A 6 -1.56 42.80 14.44
C LEU A 6 -0.73 43.65 15.41
N LYS A 7 -0.44 44.91 15.04
CA LYS A 7 0.28 45.84 15.91
C LYS A 7 -0.46 46.07 17.22
N GLU A 8 -1.77 46.33 17.19
CA GLU A 8 -2.58 46.47 18.42
C GLU A 8 -2.56 45.20 19.27
N LYS A 9 -2.72 44.02 18.65
CA LYS A 9 -2.78 42.73 19.35
C LYS A 9 -1.49 42.39 20.10
N TYR A 10 -0.33 42.85 19.61
CA TYR A 10 0.98 42.51 20.17
C TYR A 10 1.76 43.72 20.71
N LYS A 11 1.15 44.91 20.77
CA LYS A 11 1.79 46.18 21.17
C LYS A 11 2.49 46.12 22.54
N ASN A 12 1.92 45.35 23.47
CA ASN A 12 2.37 45.28 24.86
C ASN A 12 3.14 43.98 25.16
N LYS A 13 3.47 43.17 24.15
CA LYS A 13 4.25 41.95 24.34
C LYS A 13 5.70 42.23 24.05
N ASP A 14 6.56 41.74 24.93
CA ASP A 14 8.00 41.75 24.66
C ASP A 14 8.34 40.74 23.54
N ILE A 15 9.46 40.96 22.85
CA ILE A 15 9.92 40.11 21.76
C ILE A 15 10.05 38.65 22.20
N ILE A 16 10.52 38.40 23.43
CA ILE A 16 10.66 37.06 23.99
C ILE A 16 9.29 36.37 24.13
N GLU A 17 8.25 37.11 24.52
CA GLU A 17 6.89 36.56 24.63
C GLU A 17 6.29 36.26 23.26
N ILE A 18 6.55 37.11 22.27
CA ILE A 18 6.12 36.91 20.89
C ILE A 18 6.81 35.66 20.31
N GLU A 19 8.11 35.50 20.49
CA GLU A 19 8.87 34.33 20.06
C GLU A 19 8.37 33.05 20.76
N SER A 20 8.10 33.11 22.07
CA SER A 20 7.53 31.98 22.81
C SER A 20 6.14 31.57 22.27
N LEU A 21 5.29 32.53 21.90
CA LEU A 21 4.00 32.27 21.28
C LEU A 21 4.13 31.65 19.89
N ILE A 22 5.11 32.09 19.11
CA ILE A 22 5.43 31.50 17.80
C ILE A 22 5.83 30.04 17.98
N GLU A 23 6.73 29.74 18.92
CA GLU A 23 7.17 28.36 19.18
C GLU A 23 6.01 27.46 19.67
N LYS A 24 5.16 27.94 20.57
CA LYS A 24 3.94 27.21 20.98
C LYS A 24 2.98 26.97 19.82
N THR A 25 2.81 27.95 18.95
CA THR A 25 1.95 27.84 17.76
C THR A 25 2.52 26.82 16.77
N LYS A 26 3.85 26.80 16.56
CA LYS A 26 4.51 25.79 15.72
C LYS A 26 4.26 24.38 16.22
N ILE A 27 4.41 24.13 17.53
CA ILE A 27 4.15 22.82 18.14
C ILE A 27 2.69 22.39 17.91
N ASN A 28 1.74 23.30 18.09
CA ASN A 28 0.33 23.00 17.84
C ASN A 28 0.08 22.65 16.36
N VAL A 29 0.66 23.40 15.42
CA VAL A 29 0.55 23.12 13.99
C VAL A 29 1.12 21.75 13.63
N GLU A 30 2.28 21.38 14.18
CA GLU A 30 2.87 20.05 13.95
C GLU A 30 2.01 18.93 14.54
N SER A 31 1.47 19.11 15.74
CA SER A 31 0.57 18.14 16.38
C SER A 31 -0.75 17.97 15.63
N GLU A 32 -1.35 19.07 15.18
CA GLU A 32 -2.56 19.03 14.34
C GLU A 32 -2.28 18.36 12.99
N ARG A 33 -1.09 18.59 12.42
CA ARG A 33 -0.66 17.95 11.18
C ARG A 33 -0.44 16.45 11.35
N GLU A 34 0.21 16.03 12.44
CA GLU A 34 0.37 14.62 12.80
C GLU A 34 -0.99 13.92 12.93
N LYS A 35 -1.94 14.56 13.60
CA LYS A 35 -3.32 14.05 13.75
C LYS A 35 -4.03 13.92 12.41
N LEU A 36 -3.95 14.94 11.55
CA LEU A 36 -4.52 14.91 10.20
C LEU A 36 -3.96 13.72 9.39
N ILE A 37 -2.64 13.56 9.36
CA ILE A 37 -1.99 12.50 8.61
C ILE A 37 -2.33 11.12 9.17
N SER A 38 -2.43 10.98 10.49
CA SER A 38 -2.86 9.73 11.14
C SER A 38 -4.30 9.35 10.77
N LEU A 39 -5.21 10.33 10.72
CA LEU A 39 -6.60 10.11 10.28
C LEU A 39 -6.67 9.75 8.80
N LEU A 40 -5.88 10.42 7.95
CA LEU A 40 -5.79 10.09 6.52
C LEU A 40 -5.23 8.67 6.31
N PHE A 41 -4.24 8.25 7.10
CA PHE A 41 -3.71 6.89 7.07
C PHE A 41 -4.74 5.83 7.50
N TYR A 42 -5.53 6.13 8.53
CA TYR A 42 -6.65 5.28 8.92
C TYR A 42 -7.68 5.17 7.79
N LEU A 43 -8.06 6.29 7.17
CA LEU A 43 -8.98 6.29 6.03
C LEU A 43 -8.40 5.46 4.88
N GLU A 44 -7.14 5.69 4.50
CA GLU A 44 -6.42 4.95 3.44
C GLU A 44 -6.45 3.43 3.68
N SER A 45 -6.21 3.01 4.92
CA SER A 45 -6.09 1.58 5.27
C SER A 45 -7.44 0.87 5.41
N THR A 46 -8.51 1.61 5.69
CA THR A 46 -9.86 1.05 5.92
C THR A 46 -10.82 1.26 4.76
N HIS A 47 -10.41 1.97 3.71
CA HIS A 47 -11.26 2.31 2.57
C HIS A 47 -12.51 3.16 2.90
N ARG A 48 -12.60 3.69 4.12
CA ARG A 48 -13.81 4.39 4.62
C ARG A 48 -14.10 5.73 3.97
N TRP A 49 -13.14 6.32 3.23
CA TRP A 49 -13.45 7.50 2.41
C TRP A 49 -14.54 7.23 1.37
N ARG A 50 -14.73 5.96 0.98
CA ARG A 50 -15.77 5.52 0.04
C ARG A 50 -17.16 5.42 0.66
N GLU A 51 -17.30 5.53 1.98
CA GLU A 51 -18.62 5.62 2.65
C GLU A 51 -19.34 6.92 2.26
N ASN A 52 -18.60 7.96 1.89
CA ASN A 52 -19.18 9.18 1.36
C ASN A 52 -19.62 8.96 -0.10
N PRO A 53 -20.91 9.16 -0.44
CA PRO A 53 -21.43 8.96 -1.79
C PRO A 53 -20.65 9.71 -2.89
N LEU A 54 -20.11 10.89 -2.57
CA LEU A 54 -19.33 11.70 -3.51
C LEU A 54 -18.02 11.02 -3.95
N TYR A 55 -17.47 10.15 -3.10
CA TYR A 55 -16.15 9.55 -3.28
C TYR A 55 -16.19 8.03 -3.47
N LYS A 56 -17.38 7.42 -3.55
CA LYS A 56 -17.59 5.96 -3.62
C LYS A 56 -16.73 5.28 -4.69
N ASN A 57 -16.60 5.90 -5.86
CA ASN A 57 -15.85 5.37 -7.02
C ASN A 57 -14.46 5.99 -7.20
N THR A 58 -13.99 6.78 -6.23
CA THR A 58 -12.69 7.48 -6.32
C THR A 58 -11.57 6.66 -5.70
N ILE A 59 -10.35 6.82 -6.25
CA ILE A 59 -9.13 6.32 -5.62
C ILE A 59 -8.65 7.32 -4.54
N PHE A 60 -7.92 6.82 -3.55
CA PHE A 60 -7.48 7.63 -2.41
C PHE A 60 -6.70 8.91 -2.81
N PRO A 61 -5.77 8.87 -3.79
CA PRO A 61 -5.08 10.08 -4.28
C PRO A 61 -6.02 11.21 -4.73
N ASP A 62 -7.13 10.88 -5.38
CA ASP A 62 -8.09 11.87 -5.86
C ASP A 62 -8.93 12.44 -4.72
N TYR A 63 -9.31 11.58 -3.77
CA TYR A 63 -10.00 12.00 -2.54
C TYR A 63 -9.20 13.04 -1.76
N ILE A 64 -7.91 12.76 -1.49
CA ILE A 64 -7.07 13.69 -0.71
C ILE A 64 -6.82 15.00 -1.46
N LYS A 65 -6.66 14.94 -2.79
CA LYS A 65 -6.48 16.12 -3.62
C LYS A 65 -7.74 16.99 -3.63
N ALA A 66 -8.90 16.38 -3.83
CA ALA A 66 -10.17 17.09 -3.87
C ALA A 66 -10.58 17.68 -2.51
N LYS A 67 -10.39 16.93 -1.41
CA LYS A 67 -10.88 17.34 -0.08
C LYS A 67 -9.90 18.21 0.69
N TYR A 68 -8.60 17.95 0.56
CA TYR A 68 -7.55 18.58 1.38
C TYR A 68 -6.52 19.38 0.56
N ASN A 69 -6.70 19.47 -0.77
CA ASN A 69 -5.75 20.11 -1.68
C ASN A 69 -4.31 19.60 -1.49
N MET A 70 -4.16 18.30 -1.17
CA MET A 70 -2.88 17.67 -0.88
C MET A 70 -2.51 16.73 -2.02
N THR A 71 -1.27 16.81 -2.51
CA THR A 71 -0.77 15.83 -3.48
C THR A 71 -0.48 14.50 -2.78
N PHE A 72 -0.62 13.39 -3.52
CA PHE A 72 -0.29 12.07 -2.96
C PHE A 72 1.17 11.94 -2.53
N ASN A 73 2.10 12.59 -3.25
CA ASN A 73 3.51 12.62 -2.87
C ASN A 73 3.74 13.35 -1.53
N GLN A 74 3.04 14.47 -1.31
CA GLN A 74 3.10 15.18 -0.03
C GLN A 74 2.53 14.32 1.10
N TYR A 75 1.33 13.77 0.90
CA TYR A 75 0.72 12.86 1.87
C TYR A 75 1.64 11.68 2.20
N HIS A 76 2.20 11.02 1.18
CA HIS A 76 3.09 9.88 1.37
C HIS A 76 4.35 10.27 2.15
N ALA A 77 4.99 11.40 1.81
CA ALA A 77 6.17 11.87 2.54
C ALA A 77 5.86 12.17 4.01
N GLU A 78 4.74 12.85 4.29
CA GLU A 78 4.32 13.18 5.65
C GLU A 78 3.89 11.91 6.42
N LYS A 79 3.20 10.96 5.77
CA LYS A 79 2.90 9.63 6.34
C LYS A 79 4.17 8.92 6.77
N MET A 80 5.17 8.86 5.90
CA MET A 80 6.45 8.21 6.23
C MET A 80 7.13 8.93 7.40
N ALA A 81 7.10 10.26 7.44
CA ALA A 81 7.69 11.00 8.55
C ALA A 81 6.96 10.77 9.88
N PHE A 82 5.65 10.97 9.95
CA PHE A 82 4.91 10.88 11.21
C PHE A 82 4.65 9.45 11.69
N ILE A 83 4.46 8.49 10.79
CA ILE A 83 4.13 7.10 11.18
C ILE A 83 5.38 6.25 11.32
N VAL A 84 6.36 6.38 10.42
CA VAL A 84 7.57 5.54 10.42
C VAL A 84 8.71 6.17 11.25
N PHE A 85 8.81 7.49 11.25
CA PHE A 85 9.89 8.25 11.92
C PHE A 85 9.39 9.31 12.93
N PRO A 86 8.43 8.99 13.82
CA PRO A 86 7.84 9.98 14.72
C PRO A 86 8.86 10.62 15.68
N LYS A 87 9.87 9.85 16.10
CA LYS A 87 10.91 10.33 17.03
C LYS A 87 11.78 11.39 16.37
N GLU A 88 12.12 11.16 15.11
CA GLU A 88 12.95 12.03 14.31
C GLU A 88 12.20 13.32 13.96
N VAL A 89 10.91 13.25 13.63
CA VAL A 89 10.09 14.45 13.45
C VAL A 89 10.13 15.35 14.69
N LYS A 90 9.97 14.79 15.89
CA LYS A 90 10.07 15.57 17.14
C LYS A 90 11.45 16.18 17.39
N LYS A 91 12.50 15.56 16.85
CA LYS A 91 13.89 15.95 17.10
C LYS A 91 14.43 16.97 16.11
N ILE A 92 14.11 16.81 14.82
CA ILE A 92 14.69 17.61 13.72
C ILE A 92 13.64 18.32 12.85
N GLY A 93 12.35 18.13 13.16
CA GLY A 93 11.23 18.71 12.45
C GLY A 93 10.81 17.94 11.19
N LEU A 94 9.52 18.07 10.83
CA LEU A 94 8.92 17.39 9.67
C LEU A 94 9.69 17.66 8.36
N GLY A 95 10.10 18.91 8.13
CA GLY A 95 10.78 19.32 6.89
C GLY A 95 12.12 18.62 6.67
N ASN A 96 12.91 18.41 7.72
CA ASN A 96 14.20 17.74 7.62
C ASN A 96 14.03 16.21 7.52
N THR A 97 13.08 15.65 8.25
CA THR A 97 12.74 14.21 8.16
C THR A 97 12.29 13.85 6.75
N THR A 98 11.33 14.59 6.19
CA THR A 98 10.85 14.37 4.82
C THR A 98 11.95 14.56 3.78
N ARG A 99 12.84 15.56 3.96
CA ARG A 99 14.01 15.77 3.09
C ARG A 99 14.98 14.60 3.11
N ALA A 100 15.29 14.06 4.29
CA ALA A 100 16.16 12.89 4.44
C ALA A 100 15.56 11.66 3.74
N ILE A 101 14.26 11.40 3.96
CA ILE A 101 13.55 10.28 3.33
C ILE A 101 13.57 10.43 1.80
N LYS A 102 13.27 11.64 1.29
CA LYS A 102 13.22 11.91 -0.15
C LYS A 102 14.58 11.75 -0.84
N ASN A 103 15.65 12.25 -0.21
CA ASN A 103 16.96 12.29 -0.85
C ASN A 103 17.74 10.99 -0.66
N CYS A 104 17.70 10.40 0.53
CA CYS A 104 18.50 9.23 0.88
C CYS A 104 17.73 7.91 0.66
N GLY A 105 16.39 7.95 0.63
CA GLY A 105 15.54 6.77 0.72
C GLY A 105 15.38 6.30 2.17
N VAL A 106 14.33 5.52 2.44
CA VAL A 106 13.89 5.12 3.79
C VAL A 106 14.99 4.39 4.58
N TYR A 107 15.73 3.50 3.93
CA TYR A 107 16.78 2.70 4.56
C TYR A 107 17.97 3.56 4.99
N LYS A 108 18.53 4.37 4.08
CA LYS A 108 19.65 5.26 4.39
C LYS A 108 19.25 6.45 5.27
N ALA A 109 17.98 6.86 5.24
CA ALA A 109 17.47 7.88 6.15
C ALA A 109 17.62 7.45 7.62
N LYS A 110 17.40 6.17 7.96
CA LYS A 110 17.65 5.64 9.32
C LYS A 110 19.10 5.86 9.77
N GLU A 111 20.06 5.57 8.90
CA GLU A 111 21.48 5.77 9.18
C GLU A 111 21.82 7.25 9.32
N THR A 112 21.27 8.07 8.43
CA THR A 112 21.41 9.53 8.46
C THR A 112 20.90 10.10 9.78
N PHE A 113 19.73 9.64 10.26
CA PHE A 113 19.18 10.07 11.54
C PHE A 113 20.07 9.70 12.71
N LYS A 114 20.60 8.46 12.77
CA LYS A 114 21.56 8.04 13.80
C LYS A 114 22.80 8.93 13.87
N ILE A 115 23.26 9.45 12.73
CA ILE A 115 24.40 10.38 12.69
C ILE A 115 24.00 11.74 13.25
N ILE A 116 22.83 12.26 12.83
CA ILE A 116 22.28 13.51 13.38
C ILE A 116 22.05 13.40 14.89
N GLU A 117 21.68 12.22 15.40
CA GLU A 117 21.47 12.01 16.83
C GLU A 117 22.73 12.16 17.68
N LYS A 118 23.91 11.89 17.10
CA LYS A 118 25.20 12.04 17.78
C LYS A 118 25.63 13.50 17.90
N GLU A 119 25.04 14.40 17.10
CA GLU A 119 25.31 15.83 17.19
C GLU A 119 24.60 16.45 18.39
N LYS A 120 25.34 17.15 19.25
CA LYS A 120 24.76 17.95 20.33
C LYS A 120 24.17 19.22 19.72
N LYS A 121 22.83 19.29 19.64
CA LYS A 121 22.06 20.42 19.06
C LYS A 121 22.49 20.76 17.62
N PRO A 122 22.19 19.89 16.65
CA PRO A 122 22.54 20.14 15.26
C PRO A 122 21.78 21.37 14.73
N THR A 123 22.50 22.31 14.13
CA THR A 123 21.88 23.43 13.40
C THR A 123 21.22 22.91 12.13
N ASN A 124 20.22 23.63 11.61
CA ASN A 124 19.52 23.23 10.39
C ASN A 124 20.47 23.05 9.20
N GLU A 125 21.51 23.89 9.10
CA GLU A 125 22.55 23.80 8.07
C GLU A 125 23.35 22.50 8.16
N LYS A 126 23.77 22.11 9.37
CA LYS A 126 24.48 20.84 9.61
C LYS A 126 23.60 19.63 9.26
N ILE A 127 22.31 19.67 9.60
CA ILE A 127 21.37 18.60 9.24
C ILE A 127 21.29 18.45 7.72
N ILE A 128 21.19 19.57 6.99
CA ILE A 128 21.18 19.60 5.53
C ILE A 128 22.47 19.02 4.96
N GLU A 129 23.62 19.37 5.53
CA GLU A 129 24.92 18.87 5.10
C GLU A 129 25.04 17.37 5.30
N ILE A 130 24.64 16.84 6.47
CA ILE A 130 24.64 15.41 6.76
C ILE A 130 23.74 14.66 5.77
N ILE A 131 22.53 15.17 5.49
CA ILE A 131 21.63 14.58 4.49
C ILE A 131 22.27 14.58 3.10
N LYS A 132 22.90 15.69 2.69
CA LYS A 132 23.56 15.78 1.38
C LYS A 132 24.69 14.76 1.24
N ARG A 133 25.52 14.57 2.27
CA ARG A 133 26.61 13.58 2.26
C ARG A 133 26.11 12.14 2.09
N HIS A 134 24.92 11.84 2.62
CA HIS A 134 24.29 10.52 2.55
C HIS A 134 23.30 10.37 1.39
N THR A 135 23.11 11.42 0.59
CA THR A 135 22.34 11.35 -0.64
C THR A 135 23.17 10.54 -1.64
N PRO A 136 22.68 9.40 -2.16
CA PRO A 136 23.40 8.65 -3.18
C PRO A 136 23.71 9.60 -4.34
N GLN A 137 24.99 9.73 -4.69
CA GLN A 137 25.38 10.45 -5.89
C GLN A 137 24.66 9.79 -7.06
N LYS A 138 23.94 10.58 -7.85
CA LYS A 138 23.34 10.05 -9.08
C LYS A 138 24.49 9.40 -9.85
N PRO A 139 24.36 8.12 -10.25
CA PRO A 139 25.37 7.54 -11.13
C PRO A 139 25.51 8.49 -12.30
N ILE A 140 26.76 8.84 -12.63
CA ILE A 140 27.08 9.55 -13.86
C ILE A 140 26.33 8.77 -14.94
N GLN A 141 25.42 9.44 -15.66
CA GLN A 141 24.73 8.81 -16.78
C GLN A 141 25.78 8.56 -17.86
N ILE A 142 26.52 7.46 -17.74
CA ILE A 142 27.25 6.87 -18.84
C ILE A 142 26.14 6.55 -19.84
N LYS A 143 26.11 7.29 -20.96
CA LYS A 143 25.20 6.94 -22.06
C LYS A 143 25.45 5.47 -22.37
N PRO A 144 24.44 4.60 -22.28
CA PRO A 144 24.66 3.17 -22.47
C PRO A 144 25.28 2.96 -23.84
N ASN A 145 26.32 2.13 -23.91
CA ASN A 145 26.95 1.80 -25.17
C ASN A 145 25.88 1.15 -26.06
N ILE A 146 25.79 1.52 -27.34
CA ILE A 146 24.78 1.00 -28.28
C ILE A 146 24.80 -0.54 -28.31
N SER A 147 25.98 -1.13 -28.10
CA SER A 147 26.15 -2.59 -27.97
C SER A 147 25.43 -3.18 -26.74
N GLU A 148 25.49 -2.52 -25.59
CA GLU A 148 24.84 -2.98 -24.35
C GLU A 148 23.31 -2.85 -24.44
N LEU A 149 22.80 -1.83 -25.15
CA LEU A 149 21.36 -1.69 -25.38
C LEU A 149 20.82 -2.82 -26.27
N LYS A 150 21.53 -3.17 -27.34
CA LYS A 150 21.15 -4.29 -28.22
C LYS A 150 21.15 -5.62 -27.47
N GLU A 151 22.17 -5.88 -26.67
CA GLU A 151 22.25 -7.11 -25.87
C GLU A 151 21.11 -7.20 -24.84
N LYS A 152 20.73 -6.06 -24.24
CA LYS A 152 19.59 -6.00 -23.32
C LYS A 152 18.26 -6.21 -24.03
N GLU A 153 18.09 -5.64 -25.22
CA GLU A 153 16.90 -5.83 -26.07
C GLU A 153 16.75 -7.29 -26.49
N GLU A 154 17.81 -7.94 -26.95
CA GLU A 154 17.81 -9.37 -27.29
C GLU A 154 17.44 -10.25 -26.09
N ARG A 155 17.95 -9.93 -24.89
CA ARG A 155 17.53 -10.62 -23.65
C ARG A 155 16.05 -10.44 -23.36
N TYR A 156 15.50 -9.23 -23.49
CA TYR A 156 14.07 -8.99 -23.27
C TYR A 156 13.21 -9.74 -24.29
N ILE A 157 13.60 -9.75 -25.57
CA ILE A 157 12.92 -10.52 -26.61
C ILE A 157 12.95 -12.01 -26.29
N GLY A 158 14.08 -12.52 -25.80
CA GLY A 158 14.22 -13.90 -25.34
C GLY A 158 13.24 -14.25 -24.21
N ILE A 159 13.21 -13.43 -23.15
CA ILE A 159 12.29 -13.60 -22.01
C ILE A 159 10.84 -13.57 -22.48
N MET A 160 10.46 -12.61 -23.33
CA MET A 160 9.09 -12.52 -23.85
C MET A 160 8.66 -13.74 -24.66
N LYS A 161 9.58 -14.34 -25.42
CA LYS A 161 9.30 -15.60 -26.14
C LYS A 161 9.07 -16.76 -25.18
N THR A 162 9.89 -16.87 -24.13
CA THR A 162 9.74 -17.90 -23.09
C THR A 162 8.43 -17.72 -22.31
N ASP A 163 8.09 -16.49 -21.93
CA ASP A 163 6.85 -16.17 -21.22
C ASP A 163 5.64 -16.52 -22.09
N ARG A 164 5.68 -16.21 -23.39
CA ARG A 164 4.62 -16.56 -24.33
C ARG A 164 4.42 -18.07 -24.43
N GLN A 165 5.50 -18.83 -24.58
CA GLN A 165 5.42 -20.30 -24.61
C GLN A 165 4.81 -20.85 -23.32
N THR A 166 5.21 -20.28 -22.18
CA THR A 166 4.69 -20.67 -20.86
C THR A 166 3.18 -20.39 -20.75
N ILE A 167 2.71 -19.25 -21.28
CA ILE A 167 1.28 -18.92 -21.33
C ILE A 167 0.51 -19.94 -22.18
N GLU A 168 0.99 -20.27 -23.38
CA GLU A 168 0.34 -21.23 -24.28
C GLU A 168 0.27 -22.64 -23.65
N ASP A 169 1.32 -23.06 -22.94
CA ASP A 169 1.35 -24.33 -22.19
C ASP A 169 0.34 -24.33 -21.03
N LEU A 170 0.23 -23.22 -20.30
CA LEU A 170 -0.73 -23.06 -19.19
C LEU A 170 -2.17 -23.04 -19.69
N GLU A 171 -2.46 -22.38 -20.80
CA GLU A 171 -3.78 -22.39 -21.43
C GLU A 171 -4.20 -23.81 -21.84
N THR A 172 -3.27 -24.57 -22.42
CA THR A 172 -3.51 -25.97 -22.79
C THR A 172 -3.80 -26.84 -21.55
N GLN A 173 -3.10 -26.61 -20.44
CA GLN A 173 -3.36 -27.31 -19.18
C GLN A 173 -4.72 -26.94 -18.58
N ILE A 174 -5.11 -25.66 -18.65
CA ILE A 174 -6.42 -25.19 -18.18
C ILE A 174 -7.55 -25.90 -18.94
N GLU A 175 -7.45 -26.02 -20.27
CA GLU A 175 -8.46 -26.72 -21.07
C GLU A 175 -8.55 -28.22 -20.74
N LYS A 176 -7.41 -28.90 -20.54
CA LYS A 176 -7.39 -30.29 -20.06
C LYS A 176 -8.06 -30.46 -18.70
N LEU A 177 -7.80 -29.54 -17.76
CA LEU A 177 -8.42 -29.55 -16.44
C LEU A 177 -9.93 -29.29 -16.49
N LYS A 178 -10.38 -28.34 -17.33
CA LYS A 178 -11.81 -28.11 -17.58
C LYS A 178 -12.50 -29.36 -18.11
N GLY A 179 -11.89 -30.05 -19.09
CA GLY A 179 -12.39 -31.32 -19.62
C GLY A 179 -12.52 -32.38 -18.53
N THR A 180 -11.48 -32.53 -17.69
CA THR A 180 -11.49 -33.46 -16.55
C THR A 180 -12.60 -33.15 -15.55
N ILE A 181 -12.80 -31.87 -15.22
CA ILE A 181 -13.87 -31.43 -14.30
C ILE A 181 -15.26 -31.82 -14.84
N ILE A 182 -15.50 -31.67 -16.14
CA ILE A 182 -16.78 -32.04 -16.77
C ILE A 182 -17.03 -33.54 -16.60
N VAL A 183 -16.03 -34.38 -16.90
CA VAL A 183 -16.13 -35.84 -16.76
C VAL A 183 -16.37 -36.25 -15.31
N LEU A 184 -15.62 -35.69 -14.37
CA LEU A 184 -15.79 -35.98 -12.94
C LEU A 184 -17.16 -35.57 -12.40
N LYS A 185 -17.69 -34.41 -12.84
CA LYS A 185 -19.04 -33.98 -12.47
C LYS A 185 -20.11 -34.94 -12.99
N ALA A 186 -19.97 -35.41 -14.24
CA ALA A 186 -20.89 -36.40 -14.80
C ALA A 186 -20.84 -37.72 -14.03
N ARG A 187 -19.63 -38.20 -13.68
CA ARG A 187 -19.46 -39.44 -12.91
C ARG A 187 -20.01 -39.34 -11.49
N ASN A 188 -19.77 -38.22 -10.80
CA ASN A 188 -20.34 -38.00 -9.46
C ASN A 188 -21.87 -38.02 -9.50
N LYS A 189 -22.48 -37.37 -10.51
CA LYS A 189 -23.94 -37.39 -10.66
C LYS A 189 -24.49 -38.81 -10.89
N GLN A 190 -23.79 -39.65 -11.66
CA GLN A 190 -24.16 -41.06 -11.83
C GLN A 190 -24.09 -41.82 -10.50
N LEU A 191 -23.00 -41.65 -9.75
CA LEU A 191 -22.82 -42.31 -8.45
C LEU A 191 -23.86 -41.85 -7.41
N GLU A 192 -24.23 -40.58 -7.42
CA GLU A 192 -25.33 -40.06 -6.58
C GLU A 192 -26.65 -40.78 -6.91
N GLN A 193 -26.97 -40.94 -8.20
CA GLN A 193 -28.17 -41.63 -8.64
C GLN A 193 -28.15 -43.13 -8.33
N GLU A 194 -27.00 -43.80 -8.51
CA GLU A 194 -26.81 -45.20 -8.09
C GLU A 194 -27.02 -45.37 -6.57
N ASN A 195 -26.47 -44.46 -5.77
CA ASN A 195 -26.64 -44.46 -4.32
C ASN A 195 -28.10 -44.24 -3.89
N GLU A 196 -28.84 -43.35 -4.57
CA GLU A 196 -30.28 -43.16 -4.33
C GLU A 196 -31.09 -44.42 -4.66
N ASN A 197 -30.81 -45.04 -5.81
CA ASN A 197 -31.46 -46.30 -6.20
C ASN A 197 -31.21 -47.41 -5.19
N LEU A 198 -29.97 -47.55 -4.70
CA LEU A 198 -29.63 -48.54 -3.67
C LEU A 198 -30.37 -48.26 -2.36
N LYS A 199 -30.47 -47.00 -1.92
CA LYS A 199 -31.26 -46.63 -0.73
C LYS A 199 -32.72 -47.05 -0.85
N ILE A 200 -33.33 -46.89 -2.02
CA ILE A 200 -34.71 -47.33 -2.27
C ILE A 200 -34.81 -48.85 -2.11
N ILE A 201 -33.90 -49.61 -2.70
CA ILE A 201 -33.89 -51.08 -2.62
C ILE A 201 -33.76 -51.56 -1.17
N PHE A 202 -32.81 -51.02 -0.40
CA PHE A 202 -32.57 -51.44 0.98
C PHE A 202 -33.61 -50.96 1.99
N ASN A 203 -34.28 -49.83 1.75
CA ASN A 203 -35.35 -49.31 2.61
C ASN A 203 -36.75 -49.81 2.21
N THR A 204 -36.87 -50.58 1.14
CA THR A 204 -38.15 -51.21 0.78
C THR A 204 -38.37 -52.44 1.69
N PRO A 205 -39.40 -52.45 2.55
CA PRO A 205 -39.63 -53.58 3.45
C PRO A 205 -39.88 -54.88 2.68
N LEU A 206 -39.22 -55.96 3.12
CA LEU A 206 -39.23 -57.32 2.55
C LEU A 206 -40.62 -57.91 2.24
N ASN A 207 -41.70 -57.37 2.81
CA ASN A 207 -43.08 -57.81 2.60
C ASN A 207 -43.63 -57.64 1.17
N LYS A 208 -42.91 -57.01 0.24
CA LYS A 208 -43.30 -56.93 -1.18
C LYS A 208 -42.48 -57.83 -2.13
N MET A 209 -41.43 -58.50 -1.66
CA MET A 209 -40.58 -59.36 -2.51
C MET A 209 -40.94 -60.85 -2.49
N VAL A 210 -41.88 -61.29 -1.65
CA VAL A 210 -42.34 -62.69 -1.58
C VAL A 210 -43.81 -62.78 -2.03
N LYS A 211 -44.07 -62.67 -3.33
CA LYS A 211 -45.34 -63.10 -3.94
C LYS A 211 -45.10 -63.61 -5.36
N THR A 212 -44.40 -64.73 -5.50
CA THR A 212 -44.56 -65.66 -6.62
C THR A 212 -43.72 -66.93 -6.37
N GLN A 213 -44.25 -67.85 -5.59
CA GLN A 213 -44.07 -69.28 -5.89
C GLN A 213 -45.48 -69.85 -6.08
N PRO A 214 -45.84 -70.33 -7.29
CA PRO A 214 -47.10 -71.05 -7.46
C PRO A 214 -46.97 -72.40 -6.76
N ALA A 215 -47.94 -72.71 -5.90
CA ALA A 215 -48.09 -74.03 -5.32
C ALA A 215 -48.44 -75.01 -6.46
N THR A 216 -47.51 -75.89 -6.82
CA THR A 216 -47.81 -77.10 -7.58
C THR A 216 -48.25 -78.19 -6.62
N VAL A 217 -49.47 -78.67 -6.89
CA VAL A 217 -50.18 -79.81 -6.29
C VAL A 217 -49.47 -81.12 -6.64
#